data_AF-A0A1J3DB35-F1
#
_entry.id   AF-A0A1J3DB35-F1
#
_cell.length_a   1.000
_cell.length_b   1.000
_cell.length_c   1.000
_cell.angle_alpha   90.00
_cell.angle_beta   90.00
_cell.angle_gamma   90.00
#
_symmetry.space_group_name_H-M   'P 1'
#
loop_
_entity.id
_entity.type
_entity.pdbx_description
1 polymer ?
#
loop_
_entity_poly.entity_id
_entity_poly.type
_entity_poly.pdbx_seq_one_letter_code
_entity_poly.pdbx_strand_id
1 'polypeptide(L)'
;GAAANVACPRLNNKIDEVMFEIGGEADMRNPNWTDDFRLVYVDESLARLYENSRISGEQMPQQSGIERRAVALGRYLQSPLAMVATLCGPGREILSWNLHPLDKFLEPEDKYRMVEQVMVDITNQVGIDINMAVSHEWLISPLQFISGLGPRKAASLHKS
;
A
#
# COMPACT_ATOMS: atom_id res chain seq x y z
N GLY A 1 1.98 2.26 -17.55
CA GLY A 1 1.35 3.59 -17.62
C GLY A 1 -0.12 3.49 -17.95
N ALA A 2 -0.97 3.08 -17.00
CA ALA A 2 -2.42 2.97 -17.24
C ALA A 2 -3.22 4.11 -16.57
N ALA A 3 -2.72 4.69 -15.48
CA ALA A 3 -3.40 5.79 -14.77
C ALA A 3 -2.92 7.21 -15.15
N ALA A 4 -1.86 7.33 -15.96
CA ALA A 4 -1.26 8.61 -16.34
C ALA A 4 -1.77 9.16 -17.69
N ASN A 5 -2.94 8.71 -18.16
CA ASN A 5 -3.56 9.22 -19.40
C ASN A 5 -4.73 10.15 -19.09
N VAL A 6 -5.07 11.03 -20.04
CA VAL A 6 -6.20 11.99 -20.05
C VAL A 6 -7.58 11.35 -19.73
N ALA A 7 -7.64 10.02 -19.67
CA ALA A 7 -8.79 9.25 -19.18
C ALA A 7 -9.01 9.34 -17.66
N CYS A 8 -7.97 9.61 -16.85
CA CYS A 8 -8.10 9.65 -15.39
C CYS A 8 -8.90 10.87 -14.87
N PRO A 9 -8.72 12.10 -15.41
CA PRO A 9 -9.62 13.23 -15.12
C PRO A 9 -11.05 13.00 -15.61
N ARG A 10 -11.23 12.37 -16.77
CA ARG A 10 -12.57 12.04 -17.30
C ARG A 10 -13.29 10.99 -16.46
N LEU A 11 -12.55 10.02 -15.93
CA LEU A 11 -13.08 9.02 -15.00
C LEU A 11 -13.45 9.66 -13.67
N ASN A 12 -12.60 10.56 -13.14
CA ASN A 12 -12.91 11.32 -11.94
C ASN A 12 -14.23 12.09 -12.08
N ASN A 13 -14.38 12.90 -13.14
CA ASN A 13 -15.61 13.65 -13.37
C ASN A 13 -16.86 12.75 -13.49
N LYS A 14 -16.71 11.54 -14.08
CA LYS A 14 -17.80 10.56 -14.15
C LYS A 14 -18.13 9.92 -12.80
N ILE A 15 -17.12 9.68 -11.96
CA ILE A 15 -17.35 9.17 -10.60
C ILE A 15 -18.07 10.24 -9.78
N ASP A 16 -17.65 11.50 -9.88
CA ASP A 16 -18.36 12.62 -9.24
C ASP A 16 -19.81 12.74 -9.74
N GLU A 17 -20.04 12.60 -11.04
CA GLU A 17 -21.38 12.61 -11.64
C GLU A 17 -22.26 11.45 -11.11
N VAL A 18 -21.73 10.22 -11.08
CA VAL A 18 -22.45 9.05 -10.55
C VAL A 18 -22.69 9.18 -9.04
N MET A 19 -21.73 9.69 -8.28
CA MET A 19 -21.89 9.95 -6.85
C MET A 19 -23.00 10.98 -6.60
N PHE A 20 -23.10 12.00 -7.45
CA PHE A 20 -24.17 12.99 -7.42
C PHE A 20 -25.54 12.38 -7.78
N GLU A 21 -25.61 11.53 -8.81
CA GLU A 21 -26.83 10.82 -9.20
C GLU A 21 -27.33 9.87 -8.10
N ILE A 22 -26.44 9.06 -7.50
CA ILE A 22 -26.77 8.16 -6.38
C ILE A 22 -27.22 8.97 -5.16
N GLY A 23 -26.58 10.10 -4.87
CA GLY A 23 -27.00 11.03 -3.83
C GLY A 23 -28.40 11.60 -4.08
N GLY A 24 -28.73 11.92 -5.33
CA GLY A 24 -30.05 12.42 -5.72
C GLY A 24 -31.21 11.44 -5.48
N GLU A 25 -30.97 10.12 -5.55
CA GLU A 25 -31.97 9.10 -5.22
C GLU A 25 -32.03 8.78 -3.72
N ALA A 26 -30.92 8.92 -2.99
CA ALA A 26 -30.81 8.57 -1.58
C ALA A 26 -31.27 9.68 -0.60
N ASP A 27 -31.44 10.92 -1.06
CA ASP A 27 -31.35 12.09 -0.19
C ASP A 27 -32.58 13.04 -0.15
N MET A 28 -33.60 12.65 0.62
CA MET A 28 -34.42 13.62 1.38
C MET A 28 -34.07 13.61 2.89
N ARG A 29 -32.99 12.93 3.30
CA ARG A 29 -32.73 12.61 4.72
C ARG A 29 -31.38 13.07 5.28
N ASN A 30 -30.38 13.37 4.45
CA ASN A 30 -29.11 13.95 4.89
C ASN A 30 -28.42 14.76 3.75
N PRO A 31 -28.67 16.08 3.65
CA PRO A 31 -28.19 16.96 2.57
C PRO A 31 -26.65 17.07 2.43
N ASN A 32 -25.87 16.44 3.31
CA ASN A 32 -24.41 16.41 3.29
C ASN A 32 -23.84 15.00 2.98
N TRP A 33 -24.63 14.06 2.45
CA TRP A 33 -24.16 12.68 2.21
C TRP A 33 -22.93 12.59 1.28
N THR A 34 -22.76 13.56 0.38
CA THR A 34 -21.58 13.65 -0.48
C THR A 34 -20.30 14.06 0.26
N ASP A 35 -20.38 14.71 1.43
CA ASP A 35 -19.21 15.02 2.27
C ASP A 35 -18.59 13.76 2.89
N ASP A 36 -19.35 12.66 2.98
CA ASP A 36 -18.88 11.39 3.54
C ASP A 36 -17.93 10.64 2.58
N PHE A 37 -17.92 10.97 1.28
CA PHE A 37 -17.10 10.31 0.28
C PHE A 37 -16.01 11.24 -0.26
N ARG A 38 -14.78 11.02 0.22
CA ARG A 38 -13.61 11.76 -0.27
C ARG A 38 -12.95 11.04 -1.43
N LEU A 39 -12.94 11.70 -2.59
CA LEU A 39 -12.17 11.25 -3.75
C LEU A 39 -10.75 11.81 -3.70
N VAL A 40 -9.77 10.92 -3.76
CA VAL A 40 -8.35 11.27 -3.67
C VAL A 40 -7.55 10.62 -4.79
N TYR A 41 -6.65 11.41 -5.38
CA TYR A 41 -5.64 10.87 -6.28
C TYR A 41 -4.50 10.29 -5.47
N VAL A 42 -4.08 9.08 -5.83
CA VAL A 42 -3.00 8.36 -5.15
C VAL A 42 -1.94 8.00 -6.16
N ASP A 43 -0.67 8.17 -5.78
CA ASP A 43 0.43 7.69 -6.58
C ASP A 43 0.44 6.15 -6.64
N GLU A 44 0.36 5.61 -7.86
CA GLU A 44 0.29 4.16 -8.06
C GLU A 44 1.66 3.48 -8.10
N SER A 45 2.76 4.22 -7.95
CA SER A 45 4.10 3.66 -8.15
C SER A 45 4.37 2.44 -7.27
N LEU A 46 4.00 2.50 -5.98
CA LEU A 46 4.11 1.37 -5.05
C LEU A 46 3.12 0.24 -5.39
N ALA A 47 1.88 0.59 -5.74
CA ALA A 47 0.86 -0.40 -6.09
C ALA A 47 1.24 -1.21 -7.33
N ARG A 48 1.97 -0.61 -8.29
CA ARG A 48 2.53 -1.29 -9.47
C ARG A 48 3.64 -2.27 -9.11
N LEU A 49 4.43 -1.98 -8.09
CA LEU A 49 5.42 -2.94 -7.58
C LEU A 49 4.72 -4.13 -6.94
N TYR A 50 3.71 -3.86 -6.10
CA TYR A 50 2.93 -4.91 -5.46
C TYR A 50 2.25 -5.83 -6.48
N GLU A 51 1.58 -5.29 -7.49
CA GLU A 51 0.95 -6.06 -8.58
C GLU A 51 1.85 -7.16 -9.16
N ASN A 52 3.15 -6.87 -9.33
CA ASN A 52 4.13 -7.77 -9.94
C ASN A 52 5.00 -8.52 -8.92
N SER A 53 4.82 -8.26 -7.63
CA SER A 53 5.58 -8.90 -6.55
C SER A 53 5.17 -10.36 -6.35
N ARG A 54 6.07 -11.18 -5.80
CA ARG A 54 5.74 -12.57 -5.49
C ARG A 54 4.65 -12.65 -4.42
N ILE A 55 4.75 -11.80 -3.40
CA ILE A 55 3.84 -11.78 -2.25
C ILE A 55 2.39 -11.44 -2.66
N SER A 56 2.18 -10.62 -3.69
CA SER A 56 0.81 -10.35 -4.17
C SER A 56 0.17 -11.58 -4.82
N GLY A 57 0.96 -12.40 -5.53
CA GLY A 57 0.52 -13.67 -6.08
C GLY A 57 0.21 -14.71 -5.00
N GLU A 58 1.01 -14.73 -3.93
CA GLU A 58 0.80 -15.60 -2.76
C GLU A 58 -0.48 -15.20 -2.00
N GLN A 59 -0.69 -13.91 -1.76
CA GLN A 59 -1.87 -13.41 -1.02
C GLN A 59 -3.17 -13.41 -1.84
N MET A 60 -3.08 -13.28 -3.17
CA MET A 60 -4.24 -13.11 -4.04
C MET A 60 -4.11 -13.95 -5.33
N PRO A 61 -4.07 -15.30 -5.22
CA PRO A 61 -3.75 -16.19 -6.34
C PRO A 61 -4.81 -16.19 -7.45
N GLN A 62 -6.07 -15.88 -7.13
CA GLN A 62 -7.19 -15.91 -8.08
C GLN A 62 -7.42 -14.58 -8.81
N GLN A 63 -6.70 -13.53 -8.43
CA GLN A 63 -6.95 -12.17 -8.85
C GLN A 63 -5.93 -11.76 -9.92
N SER A 64 -6.41 -11.01 -10.89
CA SER A 64 -5.60 -10.41 -11.94
C SER A 64 -4.69 -9.30 -11.40
N GLY A 65 -3.67 -8.91 -12.17
CA GLY A 65 -2.73 -7.86 -11.77
C GLY A 65 -3.40 -6.52 -11.46
N ILE A 66 -4.43 -6.13 -12.24
CA ILE A 66 -5.13 -4.86 -12.03
C ILE A 66 -5.95 -4.85 -10.73
N GLU A 67 -6.56 -5.98 -10.36
CA GLU A 67 -7.28 -6.15 -9.10
C GLU A 67 -6.31 -6.10 -7.91
N ARG A 68 -5.15 -6.77 -8.02
CA ARG A 68 -4.09 -6.69 -7.01
C ARG A 68 -3.56 -5.25 -6.85
N ARG A 69 -3.42 -4.51 -7.96
CA ARG A 69 -3.03 -3.08 -7.92
C ARG A 69 -4.08 -2.24 -7.20
N ALA A 70 -5.37 -2.44 -7.48
CA ALA A 70 -6.46 -1.71 -6.82
C ALA A 70 -6.48 -1.98 -5.31
N VAL A 71 -6.32 -3.25 -4.90
CA VAL A 71 -6.20 -3.62 -3.49
C VAL A 71 -4.98 -2.98 -2.84
N ALA A 72 -3.83 -2.95 -3.54
CA ALA A 72 -2.63 -2.30 -3.03
C ALA A 72 -2.82 -0.80 -2.82
N LEU A 73 -3.54 -0.10 -3.71
CA LEU A 73 -3.87 1.32 -3.52
C LEU A 73 -4.73 1.55 -2.28
N GLY A 74 -5.79 0.74 -2.10
CA GLY A 74 -6.64 0.83 -0.92
C GLY A 74 -5.87 0.55 0.38
N ARG A 75 -5.06 -0.51 0.40
CA ARG A 75 -4.20 -0.83 1.55
C ARG A 75 -3.14 0.23 1.81
N TYR A 76 -2.58 0.85 0.76
CA TYR A 76 -1.59 1.92 0.91
C TYR A 76 -2.21 3.17 1.55
N LEU A 77 -3.45 3.52 1.21
CA LEU A 77 -4.19 4.58 1.89
C LEU A 77 -4.46 4.26 3.36
N GLN A 78 -4.74 2.99 3.68
CA GLN A 78 -5.02 2.55 5.05
C GLN A 78 -3.76 2.44 5.92
N SER A 79 -2.67 1.91 5.35
CA SER A 79 -1.40 1.72 6.04
C SER A 79 -0.24 1.74 5.03
N PRO A 80 0.34 2.92 4.79
CA PRO A 80 1.55 3.05 3.97
C PRO A 80 2.69 2.19 4.53
N LEU A 81 2.84 2.15 5.85
CA LEU A 81 3.88 1.40 6.55
C LEU A 81 3.80 -0.10 6.25
N ALA A 82 2.61 -0.70 6.36
CA ALA A 82 2.41 -2.12 6.08
C ALA A 82 2.76 -2.44 4.62
N MET A 83 2.27 -1.63 3.68
CA MET A 83 2.48 -1.85 2.26
C MET A 83 3.94 -1.71 1.83
N VAL A 84 4.67 -0.72 2.35
CA VAL A 84 6.12 -0.58 2.11
C VAL A 84 6.86 -1.77 2.73
N ALA A 85 6.53 -2.17 3.96
CA ALA A 85 7.15 -3.31 4.62
C ALA A 85 6.95 -4.63 3.86
N THR A 86 5.77 -4.84 3.27
CA THR A 86 5.46 -6.04 2.47
C THR A 86 6.41 -6.19 1.28
N LEU A 87 6.85 -5.08 0.67
CA LEU A 87 7.81 -5.08 -0.45
C LEU A 87 9.28 -5.20 -0.01
N CYS A 88 9.54 -5.19 1.30
CA CYS A 88 10.87 -5.43 1.88
C CYS A 88 11.12 -6.93 2.15
N GLY A 89 10.29 -7.82 1.61
CA GLY A 89 10.46 -9.26 1.74
C GLY A 89 11.74 -9.79 1.09
N PRO A 90 11.92 -11.12 1.00
CA PRO A 90 13.13 -11.73 0.48
C PRO A 90 13.52 -11.30 -0.94
N GLY A 91 12.55 -10.90 -1.77
CA GLY A 91 12.78 -10.39 -3.12
C GLY A 91 13.24 -8.93 -3.17
N ARG A 92 13.14 -8.19 -2.05
CA ARG A 92 13.44 -6.76 -1.92
C ARG A 92 12.87 -5.93 -3.07
N GLU A 93 11.64 -6.23 -3.49
CA GLU A 93 10.94 -5.54 -4.58
C GLU A 93 10.89 -4.02 -4.38
N ILE A 94 10.97 -3.56 -3.12
CA ILE A 94 11.08 -2.14 -2.74
C ILE A 94 12.24 -1.41 -3.42
N LEU A 95 13.33 -2.10 -3.80
CA LEU A 95 14.49 -1.48 -4.46
C LEU A 95 14.18 -0.98 -5.86
N SER A 96 13.19 -1.58 -6.52
CA SER A 96 12.67 -1.14 -7.82
C SER A 96 11.78 0.09 -7.71
N TRP A 97 11.48 0.56 -6.50
CA TRP A 97 10.74 1.80 -6.30
C TRP A 97 11.63 3.00 -6.60
N ASN A 98 11.31 3.72 -7.67
CA ASN A 98 12.02 4.93 -8.05
C ASN A 98 11.46 6.13 -7.28
N LEU A 99 12.10 6.47 -6.16
CA LEU A 99 11.69 7.58 -5.29
C LEU A 99 12.35 8.89 -5.70
N HIS A 100 13.57 8.83 -6.25
CA HIS A 100 14.33 10.00 -6.62
C HIS A 100 15.10 9.79 -7.94
N PRO A 101 15.23 10.81 -8.82
CA PRO A 101 15.97 10.69 -10.09
C PRO A 101 17.44 10.26 -9.94
N LEU A 102 18.02 10.44 -8.75
CA LEU A 102 19.39 10.05 -8.43
C LEU A 102 19.52 8.63 -7.84
N ASP A 103 18.41 7.91 -7.62
CA ASP A 103 18.43 6.54 -7.07
C ASP A 103 19.30 5.59 -7.89
N LYS A 104 19.39 5.82 -9.21
CA LYS A 104 20.22 5.05 -10.14
C LYS A 104 21.73 5.12 -9.84
N PHE A 105 22.17 6.05 -8.99
CA PHE A 105 23.55 6.20 -8.57
C PHE A 105 23.85 5.53 -7.22
N LEU A 106 22.83 4.98 -6.56
CA LEU A 106 23.01 4.25 -5.30
C LEU A 106 23.21 2.77 -5.59
N GLU A 107 24.17 2.16 -4.90
CA GLU A 107 24.28 0.71 -4.88
C GLU A 107 23.02 0.12 -4.22
N PRO A 108 22.50 -1.02 -4.71
CA PRO A 108 21.28 -1.63 -4.18
C PRO A 108 21.33 -1.88 -2.67
N GLU A 109 22.50 -2.22 -2.12
CA GLU A 109 22.67 -2.48 -0.69
C GLU A 109 22.64 -1.18 0.14
N ASP A 110 23.24 -0.10 -0.36
CA ASP A 110 23.16 1.21 0.29
C ASP A 110 21.72 1.72 0.30
N LYS A 111 21.02 1.59 -0.83
CA LYS A 111 19.60 1.92 -0.93
C LYS A 111 18.77 1.08 0.04
N TYR A 112 19.02 -0.23 0.12
CA TYR A 112 18.28 -1.09 1.04
C TYR A 112 18.55 -0.72 2.51
N ARG A 113 19.80 -0.43 2.88
CA ARG A 113 20.15 0.02 4.23
C ARG A 113 19.40 1.29 4.63
N MET A 114 19.27 2.24 3.71
CA MET A 114 18.48 3.45 3.96
C MET A 114 16.99 3.12 4.16
N VAL A 115 16.42 2.25 3.33
CA VAL A 115 15.03 1.78 3.48
C VAL A 115 14.84 1.10 4.84
N GLU A 116 15.71 0.16 5.20
CA GLU A 116 15.65 -0.55 6.47
C GLU A 116 15.72 0.40 7.66
N GLN A 117 16.63 1.38 7.64
CA GLN A 117 16.74 2.38 8.69
C GLN A 117 15.43 3.18 8.86
N VAL A 118 14.88 3.71 7.76
CA VAL A 118 13.61 4.44 7.80
C VAL A 118 12.47 3.56 8.28
N MET A 119 12.42 2.30 7.82
CA MET A 119 11.39 1.35 8.24
C MET A 119 11.48 1.04 9.73
N VAL A 120 12.68 0.89 10.29
CA VAL A 120 12.87 0.74 11.74
C VAL A 120 12.38 1.98 12.47
N ASP A 121 12.82 3.17 12.07
CA ASP A 121 12.46 4.42 12.76
C ASP A 121 10.93 4.63 12.78
N ILE A 122 10.28 4.52 11.62
CA ILE A 122 8.83 4.74 11.48
C ILE A 122 8.04 3.63 12.17
N THR A 123 8.46 2.36 12.06
CA THR A 123 7.75 1.25 12.73
C THR A 123 7.76 1.41 14.24
N ASN A 124 8.89 1.81 14.82
CA ASN A 124 8.99 2.01 16.27
C ASN A 124 8.26 3.28 16.73
N GLN A 125 8.16 4.30 15.88
CA GLN A 125 7.40 5.53 16.19
C GLN A 125 5.88 5.29 16.15
N VAL A 126 5.37 4.59 15.13
CA VAL A 126 3.93 4.34 14.95
C VAL A 126 3.44 3.18 15.82
N GLY A 127 4.29 2.17 16.02
CA GLY A 127 3.89 0.92 16.65
C GLY A 127 3.11 -0.01 15.72
N ILE A 128 2.82 -1.22 16.22
CA ILE A 128 2.03 -2.24 15.52
C ILE A 128 1.00 -2.79 16.48
N ASP A 129 -0.27 -2.80 16.06
CA ASP A 129 -1.30 -3.58 16.74
C ASP A 129 -1.17 -5.05 16.35
N ILE A 130 -0.62 -5.84 17.26
CA ILE A 130 -0.37 -7.27 17.06
C ILE A 130 -1.67 -8.04 16.87
N ASN A 131 -2.74 -7.70 17.59
CA ASN A 131 -4.02 -8.40 17.47
C ASN A 131 -4.64 -8.18 16.09
N MET A 132 -4.53 -6.95 15.58
CA MET A 132 -4.96 -6.61 14.23
C MET A 132 -4.12 -7.32 13.18
N ALA A 133 -2.80 -7.38 13.37
CA ALA A 133 -1.87 -8.02 12.44
C ALA A 133 -2.01 -9.56 12.39
N VAL A 134 -2.37 -10.20 13.50
CA VAL A 134 -2.71 -11.63 13.54
C VAL A 134 -4.02 -11.90 12.79
N SER A 135 -4.98 -10.98 12.87
CA SER A 135 -6.26 -11.11 12.18
C SER A 135 -6.19 -10.78 10.69
N HIS A 136 -5.19 -10.00 10.27
CA HIS A 136 -5.02 -9.54 8.90
C HIS A 136 -3.56 -9.67 8.45
N GLU A 137 -3.27 -10.75 7.72
CA GLU A 137 -1.91 -11.12 7.30
C GLU A 137 -1.13 -9.97 6.63
N TRP A 138 -1.80 -9.14 5.83
CA TRP A 138 -1.15 -8.04 5.12
C TRP A 138 -0.63 -6.92 6.04
N LEU A 139 -1.09 -6.86 7.30
CA LEU A 139 -0.63 -5.87 8.29
C LEU A 139 0.60 -6.34 9.07
N ILE A 140 1.03 -7.61 8.95
CA ILE A 140 2.10 -8.14 9.80
C ILE A 140 3.51 -7.81 9.32
N SER A 141 3.68 -7.41 8.05
CA SER A 141 4.99 -7.18 7.44
C SER A 141 5.90 -6.20 8.20
N PRO A 142 5.40 -5.12 8.85
CA PRO A 142 6.25 -4.21 9.62
C PRO A 142 6.89 -4.85 10.86
N LEU A 143 6.41 -6.00 11.35
CA LEU A 143 6.94 -6.66 12.55
C LEU A 143 8.45 -6.93 12.48
N GLN A 144 8.99 -7.14 11.28
CA GLN A 144 10.42 -7.33 11.06
C GLN A 144 11.28 -6.10 11.40
N PHE A 145 10.68 -4.92 11.52
CA PHE A 145 11.36 -3.64 11.74
C PHE A 145 11.20 -3.09 13.16
N ILE A 146 10.52 -3.79 14.07
CA ILE A 146 10.52 -3.43 15.49
C ILE A 146 11.94 -3.57 16.06
N SER A 147 12.35 -2.62 16.89
CA SER A 147 13.67 -2.65 17.55
C SER A 147 13.91 -3.96 18.29
N GLY A 148 15.04 -4.60 18.01
CA GLY A 148 15.40 -5.90 18.59
C GLY A 148 14.80 -7.12 17.87
N LEU A 149 13.86 -6.89 16.95
CA LEU A 149 13.41 -7.88 15.98
C LEU A 149 14.25 -7.82 14.69
N GLY A 150 13.85 -8.65 13.74
CA GLY A 150 14.42 -8.79 12.41
C GLY A 150 13.62 -9.87 11.67
N PRO A 151 13.85 -10.07 10.36
CA PRO A 151 13.03 -10.96 9.54
C PRO A 151 12.87 -12.37 10.12
N ARG A 152 13.96 -12.92 10.70
CA ARG A 152 13.97 -14.24 11.34
C ARG A 152 13.10 -14.32 12.59
N LYS A 153 13.20 -13.32 13.48
CA LYS A 153 12.43 -13.30 14.73
C LYS A 153 10.95 -13.01 14.47
N ALA A 154 10.66 -12.07 13.57
CA ALA A 154 9.30 -11.76 13.15
C ALA A 154 8.59 -12.96 12.52
N ALA A 155 9.28 -13.72 11.65
CA ALA A 155 8.72 -14.93 11.06
C ALA A 155 8.44 -16.03 12.09
N SER A 156 9.23 -16.13 13.17
CA SER A 156 8.97 -17.06 14.27
C SER A 156 7.72 -16.65 15.07
N LEU A 157 7.58 -15.35 15.34
CA LEU A 157 6.43 -14.82 16.08
C LEU A 157 5.12 -14.94 15.30
N HIS A 158 5.17 -14.76 13.97
CA HIS A 158 3.99 -14.95 13.11
C HIS A 158 3.44 -16.39 13.15
N LYS A 159 4.30 -17.39 13.38
CA LYS A 159 3.93 -18.82 13.39
C LYS A 159 3.56 -19.35 14.78
N SER A 160 3.68 -18.53 15.82
CA SER A 160 3.41 -18.90 17.21
C SER A 160 1.97 -18.58 17.59
#